data_AF-A0A8T5SMW7-F1
#
_entry.id   AF-A0A8T5SMW7-F1
#
_cell.length_a   1.000
_cell.length_b   1.000
_cell.length_c   1.000
_cell.angle_alpha   90.00
_cell.angle_beta   90.00
_cell.angle_gamma   90.00
#
_symmetry.space_group_name_H-M   'P 1'
#
loop_
_entity.id
_entity.type
_entity.pdbx_description
1 polymer ?
#
loop_
_entity_poly.entity_id
_entity_poly.type
_entity_poly.pdbx_seq_one_letter_code
_entity_poly.pdbx_strand_id
1 'polypeptide(L)'
;MVGRHSVAIGAGLLVLFIAVLSPFIFITSFGRDGQLSVTMYTLLWYWSIGPSGSIHFYLHDAWAIVQYLPFVGFRFPFAYLMMRYYEGKTTGERLILAGILGEVPPYLVSFSLHVGPFFSQIIGPLPLHLLAGLILVKLRPPPTITSPWEVHE
;
A
#
# COMPACT_ATOMS: atom_id res chain seq x y z
N MET A 1 11.14 4.14 29.74
CA MET A 1 11.43 3.47 28.45
C MET A 1 10.33 2.52 27.96
N VAL A 2 9.52 1.90 28.84
CA VAL A 2 8.50 0.90 28.47
C VAL A 2 7.45 1.43 27.46
N GLY A 3 7.05 2.71 27.54
CA GLY A 3 6.06 3.27 26.62
C GLY A 3 6.53 3.43 25.17
N ARG A 4 7.83 3.56 24.89
CA ARG A 4 8.33 3.85 23.54
C ARG A 4 8.28 2.63 22.63
N HIS A 5 8.67 1.46 23.15
CA HIS A 5 8.61 0.21 22.38
C HIS A 5 7.18 -0.21 22.06
N SER A 6 6.25 -0.08 23.00
CA SER A 6 4.84 -0.42 22.76
C SER A 6 4.22 0.45 21.66
N VAL A 7 4.60 1.73 21.58
CA VAL A 7 4.13 2.65 20.53
C VAL A 7 4.73 2.29 19.17
N ALA A 8 6.02 1.98 19.12
CA ALA A 8 6.67 1.57 17.88
C ALA A 8 6.07 0.29 17.31
N ILE A 9 5.87 -0.72 18.16
CA ILE A 9 5.24 -2.00 17.78
C ILE A 9 3.81 -1.76 17.31
N GLY A 10 3.02 -0.99 18.07
CA GLY A 10 1.64 -0.66 17.70
C GLY A 10 1.53 0.05 16.34
N ALA A 11 2.39 1.04 16.09
CA ALA A 11 2.48 1.73 14.81
C ALA A 11 2.84 0.78 13.65
N GLY A 12 3.85 -0.06 13.86
CA GLY A 12 4.27 -1.06 12.88
C GLY A 12 3.18 -2.06 12.53
N LEU A 13 2.53 -2.63 13.55
CA LEU A 13 1.45 -3.59 13.38
C LEU A 13 0.24 -2.96 12.68
N LEU A 14 -0.11 -1.72 13.02
CA LEU A 14 -1.19 -1.00 12.35
C LEU A 14 -0.87 -0.78 10.87
N VAL A 15 0.33 -0.29 10.56
CA VAL A 15 0.77 -0.07 9.18
C VAL A 15 0.87 -1.39 8.41
N LEU A 16 1.32 -2.47 9.06
CA LEU A 16 1.35 -3.82 8.48
C LEU A 16 -0.06 -4.34 8.17
N PHE A 17 -1.01 -4.18 9.09
CA PHE A 17 -2.41 -4.56 8.87
C PHE A 17 -3.01 -3.78 7.71
N ILE A 18 -2.74 -2.47 7.65
CA ILE A 18 -3.11 -1.63 6.51
C ILE A 18 -2.40 -2.10 5.24
N ALA A 19 -1.14 -2.52 5.28
CA ALA A 19 -0.42 -3.03 4.10
C ALA A 19 -1.16 -4.19 3.42
N VAL A 20 -1.68 -5.11 4.24
CA VAL A 20 -2.36 -6.33 3.81
C VAL A 20 -3.79 -6.05 3.34
N LEU A 21 -4.53 -5.19 4.05
CA LEU A 21 -5.94 -4.94 3.77
C LEU A 21 -6.20 -3.76 2.84
N SER A 22 -5.26 -2.82 2.73
CA SER A 22 -5.44 -1.67 1.85
C SER A 22 -5.38 -2.12 0.39
N PRO A 23 -6.26 -1.58 -0.45
CA PRO A 23 -6.18 -1.75 -1.88
C PRO A 23 -4.79 -1.42 -2.43
N PHE A 24 -4.31 -2.24 -3.35
CA PHE A 24 -3.07 -1.97 -4.09
C PHE A 24 -3.32 -1.64 -5.54
N ILE A 25 -4.43 -2.11 -6.12
CA ILE A 25 -4.79 -1.86 -7.52
C ILE A 25 -6.26 -1.44 -7.59
N PHE A 26 -6.49 -0.36 -8.34
CA PHE A 26 -7.81 0.06 -8.78
C PHE A 26 -7.83 0.04 -10.31
N ILE A 27 -8.78 -0.69 -10.89
CA ILE A 27 -8.93 -0.85 -12.34
C ILE A 27 -10.27 -0.23 -12.73
N THR A 28 -10.22 0.81 -13.54
CA THR A 28 -11.38 1.30 -14.26
C THR A 28 -11.33 0.76 -15.68
N SER A 29 -12.41 0.15 -16.15
CA SER A 29 -12.52 -0.41 -17.49
C SER A 29 -13.77 0.12 -18.19
N PHE A 30 -13.67 0.35 -19.49
CA PHE A 30 -14.80 0.75 -20.33
C PHE A 30 -15.13 -0.37 -21.32
N GLY A 31 -16.38 -0.82 -21.27
CA GLY A 31 -16.96 -1.78 -22.21
C GLY A 31 -17.21 -1.18 -23.59
N ARG A 32 -17.47 -2.03 -24.59
CA ARG A 32 -17.75 -1.63 -25.98
C ARG A 32 -19.00 -0.75 -26.12
N ASP A 33 -19.92 -0.91 -25.20
CA ASP A 33 -21.17 -0.17 -25.05
C ASP A 33 -21.00 1.14 -24.25
N GLY A 34 -19.74 1.51 -23.93
CA GLY A 34 -19.43 2.69 -23.12
C GLY A 34 -19.69 2.47 -21.63
N GLN A 35 -20.01 1.24 -21.22
CA GLN A 35 -20.31 0.94 -19.82
C GLN A 35 -19.04 0.95 -18.97
N LEU A 36 -19.10 1.67 -17.85
CA LEU A 36 -18.04 1.74 -16.88
C LEU A 36 -18.09 0.53 -15.94
N SER A 37 -16.97 -0.15 -15.77
CA SER A 37 -16.76 -1.12 -14.71
C SER A 37 -15.55 -0.73 -13.88
N VAL A 38 -15.69 -0.80 -12.56
CA VAL A 38 -14.66 -0.40 -11.60
C VAL A 38 -14.37 -1.58 -10.71
N THR A 39 -13.10 -1.96 -10.57
CA THR A 39 -12.67 -3.07 -9.71
C THR A 39 -11.54 -2.63 -8.81
N MET A 40 -11.61 -2.98 -7.53
CA MET A 40 -10.58 -2.68 -6.53
C MET A 40 -10.08 -3.97 -5.90
N TYR A 41 -8.77 -4.18 -5.95
CA TYR A 41 -8.11 -5.39 -5.48
C TYR A 41 -7.37 -5.14 -4.16
N THR A 42 -7.55 -6.07 -3.22
CA THR A 42 -6.74 -6.24 -2.01
C THR A 42 -6.11 -7.63 -2.03
N LEU A 43 -5.36 -8.00 -0.99
CA LEU A 43 -4.72 -9.32 -0.98
C LEU A 43 -5.75 -10.47 -0.91
N LEU A 44 -6.80 -10.27 -0.11
CA LEU A 44 -7.72 -11.35 0.27
C LEU A 44 -9.05 -11.28 -0.47
N TRP A 45 -9.42 -10.10 -0.95
CA TRP A 45 -10.71 -9.85 -1.57
C TRP A 45 -10.64 -8.75 -2.61
N TYR A 46 -11.63 -8.72 -3.47
CA TYR A 46 -11.85 -7.62 -4.39
C TYR A 46 -13.33 -7.31 -4.48
N TRP A 47 -13.65 -6.10 -4.90
CA TRP A 47 -15.00 -5.74 -5.28
C TRP A 47 -15.02 -5.17 -6.69
N SER A 48 -16.15 -5.33 -7.36
CA SER A 48 -16.39 -4.77 -8.68
C SER A 48 -17.76 -4.10 -8.74
N ILE A 49 -17.83 -2.90 -9.28
CA ILE A 49 -19.05 -2.28 -9.77
C ILE A 49 -19.17 -2.66 -11.24
N GLY A 50 -20.18 -3.46 -11.55
CA GLY A 50 -20.53 -3.80 -12.92
C GLY A 50 -21.29 -2.65 -13.61
N PRO A 51 -21.49 -2.76 -14.92
CA PRO A 51 -22.17 -1.74 -15.70
C PRO A 51 -23.57 -1.30 -15.26
N SER A 52 -24.33 -2.23 -14.66
CA SER A 52 -25.67 -1.96 -14.15
C SER A 52 -25.66 -1.22 -12.81
N GLY A 53 -24.48 -0.85 -12.30
CA GLY A 53 -24.29 -0.30 -10.95
C GLY A 53 -24.31 -1.38 -9.85
N SER A 54 -24.41 -2.65 -10.23
CA SER A 54 -24.35 -3.77 -9.28
C SER A 54 -22.97 -3.88 -8.64
N ILE A 55 -22.94 -3.93 -7.31
CA ILE A 55 -21.71 -4.12 -6.53
C ILE A 55 -21.59 -5.61 -6.24
N HIS A 56 -20.47 -6.19 -6.63
CA HIS A 56 -20.13 -7.56 -6.32
C HIS A 56 -18.88 -7.60 -5.45
N PHE A 57 -18.91 -8.45 -4.42
CA PHE A 57 -17.79 -8.70 -3.53
C PHE A 57 -17.36 -10.16 -3.66
N TYR A 58 -16.06 -10.37 -3.76
CA TYR A 58 -15.49 -11.69 -3.98
C TYR A 58 -14.26 -11.89 -3.10
N LEU A 59 -14.10 -13.11 -2.60
CA LEU A 59 -12.86 -13.55 -1.98
C LEU A 59 -11.94 -14.11 -3.04
N HIS A 60 -10.65 -13.84 -2.92
CA HIS A 60 -9.64 -14.45 -3.76
C HIS A 60 -9.46 -15.92 -3.39
N ASP A 61 -9.30 -16.77 -4.40
CA ASP A 61 -8.80 -18.12 -4.18
C ASP A 61 -7.32 -18.11 -3.77
N ALA A 62 -6.83 -19.26 -3.30
CA ALA A 62 -5.45 -19.38 -2.82
C ALA A 62 -4.40 -19.03 -3.90
N TRP A 63 -4.69 -19.30 -5.17
CA TRP A 63 -3.75 -19.04 -6.26
C TRP A 63 -3.67 -17.55 -6.57
N ALA A 64 -4.81 -16.86 -6.60
CA ALA A 64 -4.87 -15.41 -6.75
C ALA A 64 -4.15 -14.70 -5.61
N ILE A 65 -4.31 -15.15 -4.35
CA ILE A 65 -3.57 -14.59 -3.21
C ILE A 65 -2.05 -14.68 -3.44
N VAL A 66 -1.54 -15.82 -3.91
CA VAL A 66 -0.11 -16.01 -4.19
C VAL A 66 0.37 -15.07 -5.30
N GLN A 67 -0.43 -14.85 -6.35
CA GLN A 67 -0.09 -13.89 -7.40
C GLN A 67 -0.03 -12.44 -6.89
N TYR A 68 -0.82 -12.11 -5.87
CA TYR A 68 -0.84 -10.77 -5.28
C TYR A 68 0.18 -10.53 -4.17
N LEU A 69 0.82 -11.59 -3.65
CA LEU A 69 1.85 -11.47 -2.61
C LEU A 69 2.99 -10.51 -2.96
N PRO A 70 3.53 -10.46 -4.20
CA PRO A 70 4.57 -9.50 -4.54
C PRO A 70 4.16 -8.05 -4.27
N PHE A 71 2.94 -7.65 -4.64
CA PHE A 71 2.45 -6.27 -4.44
C PHE A 71 2.41 -5.88 -2.96
N VAL A 72 1.98 -6.80 -2.10
CA VAL A 72 1.97 -6.58 -0.65
C VAL A 72 3.37 -6.71 -0.04
N GLY A 73 4.21 -7.58 -0.59
CA GLY A 73 5.57 -7.82 -0.14
C GLY A 73 6.43 -6.55 -0.15
N PHE A 74 6.30 -5.72 -1.19
CA PHE A 74 6.99 -4.42 -1.27
C PHE A 74 6.51 -3.39 -0.23
N ARG A 75 5.36 -3.61 0.41
CA ARG A 75 4.84 -2.73 1.49
C ARG A 75 5.41 -3.09 2.87
N PHE A 76 5.89 -4.33 3.07
CA PHE A 76 6.47 -4.74 4.35
C PHE A 76 7.71 -3.95 4.79
N PRO A 77 8.66 -3.57 3.90
CA PRO A 77 9.77 -2.69 4.25
C PRO A 77 9.31 -1.36 4.86
N PHE A 78 8.21 -0.78 4.39
CA PHE A 78 7.67 0.46 4.96
C PHE A 78 7.15 0.26 6.38
N ALA A 79 6.37 -0.80 6.62
CA ALA A 79 5.90 -1.14 7.98
C ALA A 79 7.08 -1.40 8.94
N TYR A 80 8.11 -2.10 8.47
CA TYR A 80 9.35 -2.32 9.24
C TYR A 80 10.08 -1.01 9.56
N LEU A 81 10.28 -0.16 8.55
CA LEU A 81 10.94 1.12 8.73
C LEU A 81 10.12 2.09 9.58
N MET A 82 8.78 1.98 9.58
CA MET A 82 7.93 2.74 10.49
C MET A 82 8.24 2.38 11.95
N MET A 83 8.33 1.10 12.29
CA MET A 83 8.74 0.68 13.65
C MET A 83 10.10 1.26 14.03
N ARG A 84 11.09 1.09 13.14
CA ARG A 84 12.44 1.63 13.33
C ARG A 84 12.42 3.15 13.46
N TYR A 85 11.52 3.85 12.77
CA TYR A 85 11.41 5.31 12.82
C TYR A 85 10.93 5.78 14.19
N TYR A 86 9.92 5.13 14.77
CA TYR A 86 9.48 5.42 16.15
C TYR A 86 10.50 5.04 17.23
N GLU A 87 11.30 4.02 16.97
CA GLU A 87 12.45 3.67 17.82
C GLU A 87 13.63 4.65 17.67
N GLY A 88 13.59 5.56 16.70
CA GLY A 88 14.71 6.45 16.39
C GLY A 88 15.92 5.66 15.87
N LYS A 89 15.68 4.63 15.05
CA LYS A 89 16.67 3.74 14.39
C LYS A 89 16.75 3.89 12.87
N THR A 90 16.01 4.86 12.30
CA THR A 90 16.06 5.24 10.88
C THR A 90 15.64 6.71 10.72
N THR A 91 15.87 7.27 9.53
CA THR A 91 15.52 8.65 9.14
C THR A 91 14.16 8.71 8.44
N GLY A 92 13.52 9.88 8.45
CA GLY A 92 12.27 10.12 7.72
C GLY A 92 12.40 9.93 6.20
N GLU A 93 13.55 10.29 5.62
CA GLU A 93 13.81 10.11 4.18
C GLU A 93 13.75 8.63 3.75
N ARG A 94 14.46 7.76 4.46
CA ARG A 94 14.41 6.30 4.27
C ARG A 94 12.99 5.75 4.43
N LEU A 95 12.23 6.27 5.39
CA LEU A 95 10.82 5.87 5.57
C LEU A 95 9.97 6.27 4.37
N ILE A 96 10.07 7.51 3.90
CA ILE A 96 9.33 8.01 2.73
C ILE A 96 9.72 7.21 1.48
N LEU A 97 11.02 6.99 1.26
CA LEU A 97 11.51 6.21 0.12
C LEU A 97 10.94 4.79 0.12
N ALA A 98 10.93 4.11 1.27
CA ALA A 98 10.35 2.78 1.38
C ALA A 98 8.84 2.78 1.11
N GLY A 99 8.12 3.81 1.55
CA GLY A 99 6.70 3.96 1.27
C GLY A 99 6.43 4.18 -0.22
N ILE A 100 7.23 5.01 -0.89
CA ILE A 100 7.15 5.22 -2.35
C ILE A 100 7.45 3.91 -3.09
N LEU A 101 8.54 3.21 -2.73
CA LEU A 101 8.91 1.93 -3.36
C LEU A 101 7.83 0.86 -3.15
N GLY A 102 7.11 0.90 -2.04
CA GLY A 102 5.97 0.02 -1.77
C GLY A 102 4.79 0.19 -2.72
N GLU A 103 4.64 1.35 -3.37
CA GLU A 103 3.57 1.61 -4.33
C GLU A 103 4.03 1.43 -5.80
N VAL A 104 5.33 1.22 -6.06
CA VAL A 104 5.88 1.02 -7.42
C VAL A 104 5.34 -0.24 -8.13
N PRO A 105 5.20 -1.42 -7.50
CA PRO A 105 4.81 -2.61 -8.24
C PRO A 105 3.44 -2.51 -8.93
N PRO A 106 2.38 -1.98 -8.28
CA PRO A 106 1.14 -1.67 -9.00
C PRO A 106 1.33 -0.74 -10.20
N TYR A 107 2.16 0.30 -10.10
CA TYR A 107 2.47 1.19 -11.23
C TYR A 107 3.14 0.44 -12.38
N LEU A 108 4.08 -0.47 -12.09
CA LEU A 108 4.76 -1.26 -13.13
C LEU A 108 3.80 -2.17 -13.89
N VAL A 109 2.79 -2.70 -13.21
CA VAL A 109 1.74 -3.49 -13.87
C VAL A 109 0.86 -2.63 -14.76
N SER A 110 0.58 -1.38 -14.39
CA SER A 110 -0.13 -0.46 -15.29
C SER A 110 0.56 -0.31 -16.65
N PHE A 111 1.91 -0.41 -16.71
CA PHE A 111 2.67 -0.36 -17.96
C PHE A 111 2.67 -1.66 -18.76
N SER A 112 2.46 -2.81 -18.12
CA SER A 112 2.47 -4.11 -18.80
C SER A 112 1.14 -4.45 -19.48
N LEU A 113 0.07 -3.76 -19.12
CA LEU A 113 -1.24 -3.98 -19.73
C LEU A 113 -1.36 -3.26 -21.07
N HIS A 114 -1.67 -4.04 -22.10
CA HIS A 114 -1.86 -3.53 -23.44
C HIS A 114 -3.10 -2.63 -23.51
N VAL A 115 -2.90 -1.38 -23.92
CA VAL A 115 -3.99 -0.48 -24.33
C VAL A 115 -4.52 -1.00 -25.68
N GLY A 116 -5.65 -1.70 -25.63
CA GLY A 116 -6.32 -2.20 -26.83
C GLY A 116 -7.30 -1.17 -27.38
N PRO A 117 -7.63 -1.21 -28.69
CA PRO A 117 -8.59 -0.28 -29.31
C PRO A 117 -10.03 -0.38 -28.74
N PHE A 118 -10.31 -1.39 -27.92
CA PHE A 118 -11.63 -1.67 -27.35
C PHE A 118 -11.62 -1.78 -25.82
N PHE A 119 -10.51 -1.41 -25.17
CA PHE A 119 -10.33 -1.62 -23.73
C PHE A 119 -9.42 -0.53 -23.17
N SER A 120 -10.02 0.57 -22.68
CA SER A 120 -9.30 1.57 -21.89
C SER A 120 -9.33 1.15 -20.42
N GLN A 121 -8.21 0.61 -19.93
CA GLN A 121 -8.00 0.42 -18.50
C GLN A 121 -7.24 1.59 -17.93
N ILE A 122 -7.77 2.21 -16.88
CA ILE A 122 -6.99 3.09 -16.01
C ILE A 122 -6.67 2.26 -14.77
N ILE A 123 -5.39 1.93 -14.61
CA ILE A 123 -4.89 1.34 -13.37
C ILE A 123 -4.22 2.40 -12.53
N GLY A 124 -4.85 2.70 -11.40
CA GLY A 124 -4.30 3.57 -10.38
C GLY A 124 -3.85 2.73 -9.17
N PRO A 125 -2.61 2.83 -8.71
CA PRO A 125 -2.32 2.50 -7.32
C PRO A 125 -3.07 3.46 -6.42
N LEU A 126 -3.52 2.92 -5.31
CA LEU A 126 -4.06 3.70 -4.22
C LEU A 126 -2.97 3.77 -3.14
N PRO A 127 -2.27 4.91 -2.97
CA PRO A 127 -1.19 5.06 -2.00
C PRO A 127 -1.74 5.16 -0.56
N LEU A 128 -2.82 4.44 -0.25
CA LEU A 128 -3.50 4.45 1.04
C LEU A 128 -2.56 3.97 2.15
N HIS A 129 -1.65 3.07 1.83
CA HIS A 129 -0.66 2.58 2.78
C HIS A 129 0.37 3.66 3.13
N LEU A 130 0.96 4.32 2.12
CA LEU A 130 1.84 5.48 2.32
C LEU A 130 1.11 6.62 3.06
N LEU A 131 -0.10 6.97 2.63
CA LEU A 131 -0.92 8.03 3.24
C LEU A 131 -1.24 7.71 4.70
N ALA A 132 -1.62 6.46 5.01
CA ALA A 132 -1.87 6.05 6.39
C ALA A 132 -0.62 6.19 7.25
N GLY A 133 0.55 5.82 6.73
CA GLY A 133 1.82 6.01 7.43
C GLY A 133 2.15 7.47 7.68
N LEU A 134 1.95 8.35 6.69
CA LEU A 134 2.16 9.79 6.84
C LEU A 134 1.19 10.41 7.85
N ILE A 135 -0.09 10.02 7.80
CA ILE A 135 -1.11 10.44 8.77
C ILE A 135 -0.70 10.00 10.18
N LEU A 136 -0.24 8.75 10.34
CA LEU A 136 0.20 8.22 11.62
C LEU A 136 1.39 9.02 12.19
N VAL A 137 2.40 9.31 11.37
CA VAL A 137 3.54 10.17 11.75
C VAL A 137 3.08 11.57 12.14
N LYS A 138 2.10 12.14 11.43
CA LYS A 138 1.56 13.48 11.73
C LYS A 138 0.75 13.50 13.03
N LEU A 139 -0.08 12.49 13.27
CA LEU A 139 -0.92 12.39 14.48
C LEU A 139 -0.10 12.03 15.71
N ARG A 140 0.95 11.25 15.53
CA ARG A 140 1.84 10.83 16.61
C ARG A 140 3.28 10.97 16.15
N PRO A 141 3.87 12.18 16.21
CA PRO A 141 5.25 12.35 15.81
C PRO A 141 6.17 11.47 16.66
N PRO A 142 7.28 10.96 16.09
CA PRO A 142 8.25 10.22 16.86
C PRO A 142 8.82 11.13 17.97
N PRO A 143 9.16 10.57 19.14
CA PRO A 143 9.88 11.33 20.16
C PRO A 143 11.17 11.87 19.54
N THR A 144 11.42 13.16 19.76
CA THR A 144 12.41 14.01 19.09
C THR A 144 13.70 13.24 18.76
N ILE A 145 14.15 13.38 17.50
CA ILE A 145 15.42 12.83 17.02
C ILE A 145 16.52 13.36 17.94
N THR A 146 16.98 12.56 18.90
CA THR A 146 18.31 12.75 19.49
C THR A 146 19.27 12.55 18.32
N SER A 147 20.06 13.59 18.04
CA SER A 147 20.80 13.81 16.78
C SER A 147 21.83 12.71 16.44
N PRO A 148 22.52 12.84 15.29
CA PRO A 148 22.76 11.75 14.36
C PRO A 148 23.62 10.65 14.97
N TRP A 149 23.40 9.43 14.50
CA TRP A 149 24.38 8.35 14.52
C TRP A 149 25.78 8.94 14.36
N GLU A 150 26.65 8.75 15.36
CA GLU A 150 28.07 9.01 15.19
C GLU A 150 28.48 8.29 13.91
N VAL A 151 28.96 9.07 12.94
CA VAL A 151 29.63 8.51 11.77
C VAL A 151 30.92 7.95 12.33
N HIS A 152 30.93 6.64 12.61
CA HIS A 152 32.18 5.91 12.77
C HIS A 152 32.80 5.80 11.37
N GLU A 153 33.57 6.83 11.00
CA GLU A 153 34.66 6.72 10.02
C GLU A 153 35.81 5.91 10.61
#